data_AF-A0A939ITN4-F1
#
_entry.id   AF-A0A939ITN4-F1
#
_cell.length_a   1.000
_cell.length_b   1.000
_cell.length_c   1.000
_cell.angle_alpha   90.00
_cell.angle_beta   90.00
_cell.angle_gamma   90.00
#
_symmetry.space_group_name_H-M   'P 1'
#
loop_
_entity.id
_entity.type
_entity.pdbx_description
1 polymer ?
#
loop_
_entity_poly.entity_id
_entity_poly.type
_entity_poly.pdbx_seq_one_letter_code
_entity_poly.pdbx_strand_id
1 'polypeptide(L)' 'PYSDAKHKVTVSIGGVTCQPSMNTRPEDALKLADDMLYLAKHQGKNRVLWFGEEQGVIQHDNSSPNGTVG' A
#
# COMPACT_ATOMS: atom_id res chain seq x y z
N PRO A 1 27.02 -29.08 3.74
CA PRO A 1 27.01 -27.72 3.14
C PRO A 1 25.63 -27.08 3.24
N TYR A 2 25.40 -26.31 4.30
CA TYR A 2 24.16 -25.52 4.45
C TYR A 2 24.33 -24.28 3.56
N SER A 3 23.60 -24.17 2.46
CA SER A 3 23.64 -22.96 1.64
C SER A 3 23.04 -21.82 2.46
N ASP A 4 23.79 -20.73 2.60
CA ASP A 4 23.41 -19.49 3.28
C ASP A 4 22.38 -18.69 2.45
N ALA A 5 21.30 -19.37 2.03
CA ALA A 5 20.25 -18.79 1.22
C ALA A 5 19.49 -17.76 2.07
N LYS A 6 19.84 -16.48 1.90
CA LYS A 6 19.07 -15.36 2.43
C LYS A 6 17.66 -15.40 1.85
N HIS A 7 16.71 -15.87 2.65
CA HIS A 7 15.30 -15.77 2.31
C HIS A 7 14.86 -14.32 2.53
N LYS A 8 14.49 -13.63 1.45
CA LYS A 8 13.95 -12.27 1.51
C LYS A 8 12.43 -12.34 1.58
N VAL A 9 11.88 -11.94 2.71
CA VAL A 9 10.44 -11.78 2.88
C VAL A 9 10.05 -10.36 2.45
N THR A 10 8.92 -10.25 1.75
CA THR A 10 8.35 -8.98 1.32
C THR A 10 6.90 -8.90 1.75
N VAL A 11 6.41 -7.69 2.02
CA VAL A 11 4.99 -7.42 2.31
C VAL A 11 4.36 -6.63 1.17
N SER A 12 3.05 -6.79 0.99
CA SER A 12 2.25 -5.88 0.16
C SER A 12 1.36 -5.09 1.11
N ILE A 13 1.13 -3.81 0.80
CA ILE A 13 0.40 -2.90 1.68
C ILE A 13 -0.69 -2.20 0.86
N GLY A 14 -1.88 -2.12 1.44
CA GLY A 14 -2.97 -1.27 0.99
C GLY A 14 -3.29 -0.24 2.06
N GLY A 15 -3.56 1.00 1.66
CA GLY A 15 -3.90 2.06 2.59
C GLY A 15 -4.85 3.09 2.01
N VAL A 16 -5.39 3.93 2.89
CA VAL A 16 -6.30 5.01 2.54
C VAL A 16 -6.01 6.24 3.40
N THR A 17 -6.10 7.41 2.80
CA THR A 17 -6.25 8.69 3.50
C THR A 17 -7.54 9.33 3.02
N CYS A 18 -8.42 9.64 3.96
CA CYS A 18 -9.70 10.30 3.71
C CYS A 18 -9.98 11.33 4.80
N GLN A 19 -10.75 12.35 4.46
CA GLN A 19 -11.26 13.34 5.40
C GLN A 19 -12.59 12.83 5.99
N PRO A 20 -12.68 12.57 7.31
CA PRO A 20 -13.93 12.14 7.90
C PRO A 20 -15.01 13.23 7.76
N SER A 21 -16.23 12.80 7.45
CA SER A 21 -17.46 13.58 7.37
C SER A 21 -18.62 12.86 8.05
N MET A 22 -19.78 13.51 8.15
CA MET A 22 -20.98 12.89 8.76
C MET A 22 -21.48 11.65 8.00
N ASN A 23 -21.04 11.46 6.75
CA ASN A 23 -21.42 10.33 5.91
C ASN A 23 -20.35 9.24 5.83
N THR A 24 -19.13 9.49 6.32
CA THR A 24 -18.08 8.46 6.30
C THR A 24 -18.25 7.49 7.46
N ARG A 25 -18.15 6.20 7.16
CA ARG A 25 -18.08 5.15 8.17
C ARG A 25 -16.67 4.56 8.21
N PRO A 26 -16.12 4.23 9.39
CA PRO A 26 -14.82 3.58 9.50
C PRO A 26 -14.71 2.30 8.65
N GLU A 27 -15.81 1.56 8.53
CA GLU A 27 -15.89 0.35 7.71
C GLU A 27 -15.61 0.60 6.23
N ASP A 28 -16.00 1.75 5.69
CA ASP A 28 -15.78 2.10 4.28
C ASP A 28 -14.29 2.35 4.01
N ALA A 29 -13.62 3.07 4.92
CA ALA A 29 -12.18 3.29 4.85
C ALA A 29 -11.40 1.97 4.96
N LEU A 30 -11.80 1.09 5.89
CA LEU A 30 -11.16 -0.22 6.03
C LEU A 30 -11.35 -1.08 4.78
N LYS A 31 -12.56 -1.11 4.22
CA LYS A 31 -12.83 -1.82 2.99
C LYS A 31 -11.98 -1.30 1.83
N LEU A 32 -11.87 0.00 1.67
CA LEU A 32 -11.07 0.59 0.60
C LEU A 32 -9.58 0.30 0.76
N ALA A 33 -9.06 0.32 1.99
CA ALA A 33 -7.68 -0.08 2.28
C ALA A 33 -7.42 -1.56 1.95
N ASP A 34 -8.38 -2.45 2.24
CA ASP A 34 -8.29 -3.87 1.86
C ASP A 34 -8.36 -4.06 0.33
N ASP A 35 -9.22 -3.30 -0.36
CA ASP A 35 -9.29 -3.31 -1.82
C ASP A 35 -7.93 -2.85 -2.43
N MET A 36 -7.27 -1.85 -1.84
CA MET A 36 -5.91 -1.46 -2.25
C MET A 36 -4.88 -2.57 -1.98
N LEU A 37 -4.99 -3.26 -0.85
CA LEU A 37 -4.09 -4.37 -0.52
C LEU A 37 -4.29 -5.54 -1.48
N TYR A 38 -5.53 -5.83 -1.85
CA TYR A 38 -5.87 -6.84 -2.85
C TYR A 38 -5.22 -6.50 -4.19
N LEU A 39 -5.38 -5.26 -4.66
CA LEU A 39 -4.75 -4.80 -5.90
C LEU A 39 -3.22 -4.86 -5.82
N ALA A 40 -2.60 -4.47 -4.70
CA ALA A 40 -1.16 -4.56 -4.51
C ALA A 40 -0.66 -6.01 -4.64
N LYS A 41 -1.41 -6.98 -4.09
CA LYS A 41 -1.10 -8.41 -4.24
C LYS A 41 -1.28 -8.90 -5.68
N HIS A 42 -2.34 -8.45 -6.34
CA HIS A 42 -2.68 -8.86 -7.70
C HIS A 42 -1.70 -8.29 -8.75
N GLN A 43 -1.19 -7.07 -8.53
CA GLN A 43 -0.24 -6.39 -9.41
C GLN A 43 1.23 -6.83 -9.22
N GLY A 44 1.47 -7.99 -8.62
CA GLY A 44 2.82 -8.57 -8.49
C GLY A 44 3.43 -8.52 -7.09
N LYS A 45 2.66 -8.12 -6.06
CA LYS A 45 3.11 -8.06 -4.65
C LYS A 45 4.28 -7.08 -4.44
N ASN A 46 4.83 -7.07 -3.21
CA ASN A 46 5.98 -6.25 -2.80
C ASN A 46 5.86 -4.77 -3.20
N ARG A 47 4.69 -4.19 -2.95
CA ARG A 47 4.35 -2.80 -3.31
C ARG A 47 3.32 -2.23 -2.38
N VAL A 48 3.21 -0.90 -2.41
CA VAL A 48 2.20 -0.14 -1.68
C VAL A 48 1.23 0.46 -2.69
N LEU A 49 -0.06 0.20 -2.49
CA LEU A 49 -1.12 0.99 -3.12
C LEU A 49 -1.84 1.79 -2.04
N TRP A 50 -2.09 3.05 -2.34
CA TRP A 50 -2.69 4.00 -1.41
C TRP A 50 -3.78 4.78 -2.12
N PHE A 51 -4.97 4.87 -1.51
CA PHE A 51 -6.02 5.74 -2.01
C PHE A 51 -6.03 7.06 -1.25
N GLY A 52 -5.99 8.18 -1.97
CA GLY A 52 -6.26 9.51 -1.42
C GLY A 52 -7.49 10.13 -2.10
N GLU A 53 -8.42 10.72 -1.34
CA GLU A 53 -9.66 11.28 -1.92
C GLU A 53 -9.42 12.28 -3.06
N GLU A 54 -8.40 13.12 -2.97
CA GLU A 54 -8.05 14.08 -4.03
C GLU A 54 -7.17 13.49 -5.14
N GLN A 55 -6.39 12.45 -4.82
CA GLN A 55 -5.32 11.95 -5.68
C GLN A 55 -5.70 10.65 -6.42
N GLY A 56 -6.75 9.96 -5.99
CA GLY A 56 -7.11 8.62 -6.45
C GLY A 56 -6.13 7.55 -5.97
N VAL A 57 -5.90 6.53 -6.78
CA VAL A 57 -4.96 5.44 -6.46
C VAL A 57 -3.53 5.86 -6.77
N ILE A 58 -2.71 5.91 -5.74
CA ILE A 58 -1.28 6.16 -5.79
C ILE A 58 -0.55 4.83 -5.61
N GLN A 59 0.39 4.54 -6.51
CA GLN A 59 1.29 3.42 -6.36
C GLN A 59 2.67 3.90 -5.93
N HIS A 60 3.14 3.37 -4.80
CA HIS A 60 4.53 3.53 -4.37
C HIS A 60 5.29 2.25 -4.69
N ASP A 61 6.30 2.39 -5.55
CA ASP A 61 7.29 1.35 -5.84
C ASP A 61 8.57 1.62 -5.04
N ASN A 62 9.22 0.54 -4.60
CA ASN A 62 10.52 0.57 -3.93
C ASN A 62 11.67 1.02 -4.86
N SER A 63 11.39 1.31 -6.13
CA SER A 63 12.36 1.79 -7.11
C SER A 63 12.58 3.31 -7.07
N SER A 64 11.69 4.07 -6.44
CA SER A 64 11.93 5.50 -6.20
C SER A 64 12.96 5.65 -5.08
N PRO A 65 14.08 6.38 -5.31
CA PRO A 65 15.09 6.57 -4.28
C PRO A 65 14.42 7.20 -3.06
N ASN A 66 14.71 6.65 -1.88
CA ASN A 66 14.31 7.21 -0.59
C ASN A 66 14.35 8.74 -0.68
N GLY A 67 13.19 9.37 -0.43
CA GLY A 67 13.04 10.81 -0.52
C GLY A 67 14.23 11.51 0.11
N THR A 68 14.86 12.40 -0.66
CA THR A 68 15.79 13.37 -0.12
C THR A 68 15.04 14.13 0.96
N VAL A 69 15.40 13.87 2.22
CA VAL A 69 14.99 14.70 3.35
C VAL A 69 15.48 16.11 3.05
N GLY A 70 14.53 17.03 2.88
CA GLY A 70 14.78 18.47 2.83
C GLY A 70 14.97 19.04 4.23
#